data_AF-A0A6V8R2L7-F1
#
_entry.id   AF-A0A6V8R2L7-F1
#
_cell.length_a   1.000
_cell.length_b   1.000
_cell.length_c   1.000
_cell.angle_alpha   90.00
_cell.angle_beta   90.00
_cell.angle_gamma   90.00
#
_symmetry.space_group_name_H-M   'P 1'
#
loop_
_entity.id
_entity.type
_entity.pdbx_description
1 polymer ?
#
loop_
_entity_poly.entity_id
_entity_poly.type
_entity_poly.pdbx_seq_one_letter_code
_entity_poly.pdbx_strand_id
1 'polypeptide(L)'
;MPPEDIASAARIRKVRSFIDFAANLQSKLCDPLEVTDIEVLIADTGHYIQQIHHATQPGSSGPLPSNLAKDAERHGGNLWNLCNTKLIAKARFFAFNMLELGRSAGRTKKDDTSEAVDLMNLALELAKYCMAVSDLDSARLALQKAAELMERLKTTPVESLDSIRANERMKLDAEYLAMRTAMLESLGKKIGLTLQSTCLEKLTFFDRRLMLALQRS
;
A
#
# COMPACT_ATOMS: atom_id res chain seq x y z
N MET A 1 -32.24 -7.36 -19.57
CA MET A 1 -31.01 -6.55 -19.47
C MET A 1 -29.88 -7.50 -19.12
N PRO A 2 -28.76 -7.51 -19.86
CA PRO A 2 -27.69 -8.47 -19.60
C PRO A 2 -26.98 -8.12 -18.28
N PRO A 3 -26.55 -9.13 -17.50
CA PRO A 3 -25.87 -8.94 -16.21
C PRO A 3 -24.52 -8.22 -16.31
N GLU A 4 -23.88 -8.21 -17.50
CA GLU A 4 -22.59 -7.56 -17.74
C GLU A 4 -22.66 -6.02 -17.68
N ASP A 5 -23.79 -5.42 -18.10
CA ASP A 5 -23.98 -3.96 -18.08
C ASP A 5 -24.18 -3.40 -16.66
N ILE A 6 -24.74 -4.20 -15.75
CA ILE A 6 -24.94 -3.77 -14.35
C ILE A 6 -23.61 -3.80 -13.60
N ALA A 7 -22.80 -4.86 -13.82
CA ALA A 7 -21.50 -5.01 -13.21
C ALA A 7 -20.50 -3.93 -13.68
N SER A 8 -20.53 -3.57 -14.96
CA SER A 8 -19.72 -2.47 -15.51
C SER A 8 -20.13 -1.11 -14.93
N ALA A 9 -21.43 -0.82 -14.84
CA ALA A 9 -21.95 0.42 -14.27
C ALA A 9 -21.67 0.56 -12.76
N ALA A 10 -21.77 -0.53 -12.00
CA ALA A 10 -21.42 -0.55 -10.57
C ALA A 10 -19.94 -0.22 -10.36
N ARG A 11 -19.07 -0.77 -11.21
CA ARG A 11 -17.64 -0.49 -11.16
C ARG A 11 -17.30 0.94 -11.53
N ILE A 12 -17.88 1.48 -12.61
CA ILE A 12 -17.67 2.88 -12.99
C ILE A 12 -18.04 3.81 -11.84
N ARG A 13 -19.16 3.56 -11.16
CA ARG A 13 -19.56 4.31 -9.96
C ARG A 13 -18.52 4.19 -8.84
N LYS A 14 -17.99 2.99 -8.62
CA LYS A 14 -16.96 2.75 -7.59
C LYS A 14 -15.66 3.51 -7.89
N VAL A 15 -15.18 3.49 -9.14
CA VAL A 15 -13.98 4.23 -9.53
C VAL A 15 -14.19 5.74 -9.41
N ARG A 16 -15.37 6.26 -9.77
CA ARG A 16 -15.71 7.68 -9.52
C ARG A 16 -15.64 8.02 -8.04
N SER A 17 -16.17 7.16 -7.16
CA SER A 17 -16.07 7.39 -5.72
C SER A 17 -14.62 7.44 -5.22
N PHE A 18 -13.71 6.68 -5.82
CA PHE A 18 -12.28 6.73 -5.50
C PHE A 18 -11.65 8.06 -5.94
N ILE A 19 -12.03 8.56 -7.12
CA ILE A 19 -11.57 9.85 -7.64
C ILE A 19 -12.09 11.00 -6.78
N ASP A 20 -13.37 10.97 -6.40
CA ASP A 20 -13.99 11.98 -5.55
C ASP A 20 -13.33 12.00 -4.16
N PHE A 21 -13.10 10.83 -3.58
CA PHE A 21 -12.36 10.70 -2.32
C PHE A 21 -10.93 11.21 -2.46
N ALA A 22 -10.24 10.89 -3.56
CA ALA A 22 -8.88 11.38 -3.80
C ALA A 22 -8.83 12.91 -3.88
N ALA A 23 -9.78 13.54 -4.57
CA ALA A 23 -9.87 15.00 -4.65
C ALA A 23 -10.10 15.63 -3.27
N ASN A 24 -11.01 15.07 -2.46
CA ASN A 24 -11.28 15.54 -1.10
C ASN A 24 -10.07 15.34 -0.18
N LEU A 25 -9.38 14.19 -0.30
CA LEU A 25 -8.16 13.93 0.45
C LEU A 25 -7.07 14.94 0.05
N GLN A 26 -6.89 15.23 -1.24
CA GLN A 26 -5.94 16.25 -1.70
C GLN A 26 -6.23 17.62 -1.08
N SER A 27 -7.48 18.08 -1.10
CA SER A 27 -7.82 19.39 -0.52
C SER A 27 -7.53 19.43 0.98
N LYS A 28 -7.91 18.39 1.72
CA LYS A 28 -7.65 18.32 3.16
C LYS A 28 -6.16 18.25 3.50
N LEU A 29 -5.35 17.63 2.65
CA LEU A 29 -3.89 17.55 2.83
C LEU A 29 -3.18 18.88 2.59
N CYS A 30 -3.80 19.81 1.88
CA CYS A 30 -3.26 21.15 1.65
C CYS A 30 -3.49 22.10 2.83
N ASP A 31 -4.44 21.78 3.70
CA ASP A 31 -4.79 22.58 4.86
C ASP A 31 -4.09 22.09 6.14
N PRO A 32 -3.85 22.95 7.14
CA PRO A 32 -3.46 22.50 8.48
C PRO A 32 -4.54 21.58 9.06
N LEU A 33 -4.16 20.36 9.44
CA LEU A 33 -5.08 19.36 10.01
C LEU A 33 -4.90 19.24 11.52
N GLU A 34 -6.02 19.23 12.24
CA GLU A 34 -6.06 18.89 13.65
C GLU A 34 -5.87 17.38 13.86
N VAL A 35 -5.39 16.99 15.04
CA VAL A 35 -5.06 15.58 15.35
C VAL A 35 -6.26 14.64 15.16
N THR A 36 -7.46 15.08 15.53
CA THR A 36 -8.70 14.32 15.35
C THR A 36 -9.08 14.13 13.88
N ASP A 37 -8.84 15.14 13.04
CA ASP A 37 -9.12 15.06 11.60
C ASP A 37 -8.17 14.08 10.91
N ILE A 38 -6.93 14.01 11.40
CA ILE A 38 -5.93 13.06 10.91
C ILE A 38 -6.38 11.62 11.16
N GLU A 39 -6.86 11.28 12.35
CA GLU A 39 -7.30 9.91 12.67
C GLU A 39 -8.50 9.46 11.82
N VAL A 40 -9.47 10.34 11.62
CA VAL A 40 -10.62 10.08 10.74
C VAL A 40 -10.15 9.86 9.30
N LEU A 41 -9.25 10.72 8.81
CA LEU A 41 -8.66 10.56 7.49
C LEU A 41 -7.90 9.24 7.31
N ILE A 42 -7.18 8.77 8.34
CA ILE A 42 -6.53 7.45 8.32
C ILE A 42 -7.56 6.34 8.14
N ALA A 43 -8.63 6.36 8.95
CA ALA A 43 -9.66 5.33 8.93
C ALA A 43 -10.37 5.30 7.57
N ASP A 44 -10.79 6.46 7.06
CA ASP A 44 -11.42 6.59 5.75
C ASP A 44 -10.49 6.10 4.63
N THR A 45 -9.23 6.53 4.65
CA THR A 45 -8.24 6.10 3.66
C THR A 45 -8.02 4.58 3.73
N GLY A 46 -7.96 4.01 4.93
CA GLY A 46 -7.88 2.55 5.14
C GLY A 46 -9.06 1.81 4.53
N HIS A 47 -10.27 2.32 4.71
CA HIS A 47 -11.48 1.76 4.12
C HIS A 47 -11.44 1.80 2.58
N TYR A 48 -11.06 2.94 2.00
CA TYR A 48 -10.93 3.08 0.55
C TYR A 48 -9.82 2.20 -0.05
N ILE A 49 -8.71 1.98 0.66
CA ILE A 49 -7.66 1.02 0.28
C ILE A 49 -8.22 -0.41 0.17
N GLN A 50 -9.01 -0.85 1.15
CA GLN A 50 -9.63 -2.17 1.09
C GLN A 50 -10.57 -2.27 -0.11
N GLN A 51 -11.39 -1.24 -0.32
CA GLN A 51 -12.36 -1.21 -1.42
C GLN A 51 -11.71 -1.25 -2.80
N ILE A 52 -10.61 -0.51 -3.01
CA ILE A 52 -9.87 -0.48 -4.28
C ILE A 52 -9.13 -1.80 -4.49
N HIS A 53 -8.53 -2.36 -3.45
CA HIS A 53 -7.86 -3.66 -3.52
C HIS A 53 -8.81 -4.76 -4.03
N HIS A 54 -10.03 -4.84 -3.48
CA HIS A 54 -11.06 -5.77 -3.95
C HIS A 54 -11.52 -5.47 -5.39
N ALA A 55 -11.49 -4.22 -5.83
CA ALA A 55 -11.85 -3.85 -7.20
C ALA A 55 -10.76 -4.22 -8.22
N THR A 56 -9.49 -4.33 -7.79
CA THR A 56 -8.33 -4.62 -8.63
C THR A 56 -7.95 -6.11 -8.73
N GLN A 57 -8.63 -7.00 -8.00
CA GLN A 57 -8.31 -8.44 -7.97
C GLN A 57 -8.40 -9.10 -9.37
N PRO A 58 -7.44 -9.99 -9.73
CA PRO A 58 -7.44 -10.70 -11.02
C PRO A 58 -8.75 -11.48 -11.25
N GLY A 59 -9.36 -11.32 -12.42
CA GLY A 59 -10.64 -11.96 -12.77
C GLY A 59 -11.90 -11.11 -12.48
N SER A 60 -11.75 -10.00 -11.76
CA SER A 60 -12.85 -9.04 -11.52
C SER A 60 -13.02 -8.02 -12.66
N SER A 61 -12.08 -7.93 -13.62
CA SER A 61 -11.81 -6.65 -14.30
C SER A 61 -11.97 -6.65 -15.84
N GLY A 62 -13.14 -6.26 -16.37
CA GLY A 62 -13.27 -5.69 -17.73
C GLY A 62 -12.64 -4.29 -17.88
N PRO A 63 -12.45 -3.77 -19.11
CA PRO A 63 -11.82 -2.47 -19.36
C PRO A 63 -12.62 -1.30 -18.77
N LEU A 64 -11.93 -0.30 -18.19
CA LEU A 64 -12.57 0.95 -17.79
C LEU A 64 -12.63 1.94 -18.96
N PRO A 65 -13.60 2.88 -18.96
CA PRO A 65 -13.55 4.02 -19.87
C PRO A 65 -12.20 4.75 -19.76
N SER A 66 -11.56 5.03 -20.91
CA SER A 66 -10.19 5.60 -20.95
C SER A 66 -10.05 6.92 -20.20
N ASN A 67 -11.08 7.77 -20.23
CA ASN A 67 -11.11 9.01 -19.44
C ASN A 67 -11.07 8.72 -17.93
N LEU A 68 -11.87 7.76 -17.46
CA LEU A 68 -11.94 7.40 -16.05
C LEU A 68 -10.63 6.77 -15.55
N ALA A 69 -9.98 5.96 -16.39
CA ALA A 69 -8.66 5.40 -16.11
C ALA A 69 -7.59 6.49 -15.99
N LYS A 70 -7.59 7.48 -16.91
CA LYS A 70 -6.68 8.64 -16.86
C LYS A 70 -6.93 9.53 -15.65
N ASP A 71 -8.18 9.75 -15.27
CA ASP A 71 -8.52 10.53 -14.08
C ASP A 71 -8.03 9.83 -12.81
N ALA A 72 -8.23 8.51 -12.70
CA ALA A 72 -7.68 7.72 -11.60
C ALA A 72 -6.14 7.80 -11.54
N GLU A 73 -5.45 7.67 -12.68
CA GLU A 73 -3.99 7.81 -12.74
C GLU A 73 -3.54 9.23 -12.32
N ARG A 74 -4.22 10.27 -12.82
CA ARG A 74 -3.91 11.67 -12.49
C ARG A 74 -4.08 11.97 -11.01
N HIS A 75 -5.21 11.56 -10.41
CA HIS A 75 -5.47 11.79 -9.00
C HIS A 75 -4.54 10.98 -8.09
N GLY A 76 -4.20 9.75 -8.49
CA GLY A 76 -3.18 8.94 -7.81
C GLY A 76 -1.81 9.60 -7.83
N GLY A 77 -1.36 10.08 -9.00
CA GLY A 77 -0.07 10.77 -9.13
C GLY A 77 0.02 12.07 -8.33
N ASN A 78 -1.05 12.88 -8.34
CA ASN A 78 -1.12 14.10 -7.54
C ASN A 78 -1.02 13.80 -6.04
N LEU A 79 -1.79 12.82 -5.54
CA LEU A 79 -1.72 12.41 -4.14
C LEU A 79 -0.33 11.90 -3.77
N TRP A 80 0.28 11.06 -4.61
CA TRP A 80 1.61 10.51 -4.37
C TRP A 80 2.64 11.62 -4.08
N ASN A 81 2.61 12.69 -4.89
CA ASN A 81 3.52 13.83 -4.76
C ASN A 81 3.25 14.72 -3.53
N LEU A 82 1.98 14.83 -3.10
CA LEU A 82 1.58 15.63 -1.94
C LEU A 82 1.92 14.99 -0.60
N CYS A 83 2.08 13.66 -0.54
CA CYS A 83 2.29 12.90 0.70
C CYS A 83 3.71 13.05 1.31
N ASN A 84 4.42 14.17 1.10
CA ASN A 84 5.82 14.33 1.52
C ASN A 84 6.03 14.89 2.93
N THR A 85 5.05 15.54 3.56
CA THR A 85 5.36 16.34 4.75
C THR A 85 4.49 16.22 5.99
N LYS A 86 3.38 15.46 6.04
CA LYS A 86 2.71 15.16 7.34
C LYS A 86 1.60 14.09 7.37
N LEU A 87 1.11 13.60 6.23
CA LEU A 87 0.11 12.51 6.21
C LEU A 87 0.58 11.28 5.43
N ILE A 88 1.16 10.36 6.22
CA ILE A 88 0.74 8.98 6.44
C ILE A 88 0.83 8.02 5.27
N ALA A 89 1.55 6.92 5.53
CA ALA A 89 1.72 5.74 4.69
C ALA A 89 0.43 5.29 3.98
N LYS A 90 -0.73 5.43 4.62
CA LYS A 90 -2.05 5.12 4.04
C LYS A 90 -2.40 6.00 2.83
N ALA A 91 -2.15 7.30 2.85
CA ALA A 91 -2.45 8.16 1.69
C ALA A 91 -1.56 7.78 0.49
N ARG A 92 -0.27 7.50 0.73
CA ARG A 92 0.63 6.95 -0.29
C ARG A 92 0.19 5.58 -0.79
N PHE A 93 -0.29 4.73 0.11
CA PHE A 93 -0.82 3.41 -0.24
C PHE A 93 -2.07 3.52 -1.10
N PHE A 94 -2.99 4.44 -0.76
CA PHE A 94 -4.18 4.71 -1.57
C PHE A 94 -3.82 5.25 -2.96
N ALA A 95 -2.90 6.21 -3.02
CA ALA A 95 -2.37 6.75 -4.28
C ALA A 95 -1.76 5.65 -5.16
N PHE A 96 -0.97 4.74 -4.57
CA PHE A 96 -0.42 3.58 -5.26
C PHE A 96 -1.51 2.71 -5.89
N ASN A 97 -2.58 2.38 -5.15
CA ASN A 97 -3.66 1.56 -5.69
C ASN A 97 -4.44 2.27 -6.80
N MET A 98 -4.56 3.60 -6.74
CA MET A 98 -5.17 4.38 -7.83
C MET A 98 -4.31 4.37 -9.11
N LEU A 99 -2.98 4.45 -8.96
CA LEU A 99 -2.04 4.32 -10.06
C LEU A 99 -2.11 2.93 -10.70
N GLU A 100 -2.10 1.87 -9.89
CA GLU A 100 -2.28 0.49 -10.37
C GLU A 100 -3.62 0.36 -11.12
N LEU A 101 -4.72 0.82 -10.53
CA LEU A 101 -6.06 0.77 -11.13
C LEU A 101 -6.14 1.52 -12.46
N GLY A 102 -5.62 2.74 -12.53
CA GLY A 102 -5.67 3.57 -13.74
C GLY A 102 -4.86 2.98 -14.88
N ARG A 103 -3.66 2.48 -14.59
CA ARG A 103 -2.76 1.95 -15.62
C ARG A 103 -3.21 0.57 -16.13
N SER A 104 -3.59 -0.33 -15.21
CA SER A 104 -4.09 -1.67 -15.55
C SER A 104 -5.42 -1.66 -16.31
N ALA A 105 -6.23 -0.60 -16.19
CA ALA A 105 -7.52 -0.49 -16.87
C ALA A 105 -7.49 0.32 -18.17
N GLY A 106 -6.45 1.15 -18.37
CA GLY A 106 -6.40 2.16 -19.43
C GLY A 106 -5.52 1.81 -20.63
N ARG A 107 -4.59 0.85 -20.53
CA ARG A 107 -3.59 0.58 -21.58
C ARG A 107 -3.72 -0.81 -22.19
N THR A 108 -3.81 -0.86 -23.51
CA THR A 108 -3.79 -2.08 -24.31
C THR A 108 -2.34 -2.53 -24.49
N LYS A 109 -1.86 -3.48 -23.67
CA LYS A 109 -0.72 -4.42 -23.83
C LYS A 109 0.68 -3.94 -24.29
N LYS A 110 0.85 -2.72 -24.81
CA LYS A 110 2.05 -2.37 -25.59
C LYS A 110 3.31 -2.17 -24.74
N ASP A 111 3.16 -2.04 -23.42
CA ASP A 111 4.30 -1.86 -22.50
C ASP A 111 4.02 -2.37 -21.07
N ASP A 112 3.44 -3.57 -20.97
CA ASP A 112 3.07 -4.21 -19.69
C ASP A 112 4.31 -4.41 -18.78
N THR A 113 5.48 -4.65 -19.36
CA THR A 113 6.74 -4.83 -18.62
C THR A 113 7.25 -3.53 -18.01
N SER A 114 7.31 -2.42 -18.75
CA SER A 114 7.75 -1.14 -18.18
C SER A 114 6.77 -0.64 -17.12
N GLU A 115 5.47 -0.86 -17.32
CA GLU A 115 4.46 -0.53 -16.33
C GLU A 115 4.64 -1.33 -15.03
N ALA A 116 4.88 -2.64 -15.15
CA ALA A 116 5.14 -3.50 -14.01
C ALA A 116 6.44 -3.10 -13.28
N VAL A 117 7.48 -2.68 -14.00
CA VAL A 117 8.73 -2.13 -13.43
C VAL A 117 8.45 -0.83 -12.65
N ASP A 118 7.72 0.12 -13.25
CA ASP A 118 7.38 1.38 -12.58
C ASP A 118 6.55 1.15 -11.31
N LEU A 119 5.54 0.29 -11.39
CA LEU A 119 4.73 -0.09 -10.23
C LEU A 119 5.56 -0.83 -9.18
N MET A 120 6.53 -1.66 -9.59
CA MET A 120 7.43 -2.34 -8.68
C MET A 120 8.28 -1.33 -7.89
N ASN A 121 8.89 -0.35 -8.58
CA ASN A 121 9.65 0.71 -7.95
C ASN A 121 8.81 1.50 -6.93
N LEU A 122 7.57 1.86 -7.29
CA LEU A 122 6.65 2.56 -6.38
C LEU A 122 6.26 1.69 -5.17
N ALA A 123 6.00 0.39 -5.37
CA ALA A 123 5.67 -0.53 -4.28
C ALA A 123 6.85 -0.68 -3.30
N LEU A 124 8.07 -0.74 -3.82
CA LEU A 124 9.29 -0.78 -3.01
C LEU A 124 9.49 0.54 -2.24
N GLU A 125 9.36 1.70 -2.89
CA GLU A 125 9.45 3.00 -2.22
C GLU A 125 8.41 3.14 -1.10
N LEU A 126 7.18 2.68 -1.35
CA LEU A 126 6.12 2.64 -0.36
C LEU A 126 6.48 1.74 0.83
N ALA A 127 6.97 0.53 0.58
CA ALA A 127 7.39 -0.39 1.64
C ALA A 127 8.47 0.23 2.51
N LYS A 128 9.49 0.83 1.90
CA LYS A 128 10.59 1.52 2.60
C LYS A 128 10.07 2.65 3.48
N TYR A 129 9.14 3.46 2.96
CA TYR A 129 8.52 4.53 3.73
C TYR A 129 7.70 4.00 4.91
N CYS A 130 6.85 2.99 4.69
CA CYS A 130 6.06 2.34 5.74
C CYS A 130 6.95 1.77 6.86
N MET A 131 8.07 1.15 6.50
CA MET A 131 9.05 0.66 7.47
C MET A 131 9.69 1.80 8.27
N ALA A 132 10.04 2.92 7.63
CA ALA A 132 10.62 4.08 8.30
C ALA A 132 9.66 4.71 9.33
N VAL A 133 8.35 4.67 9.08
CA VAL A 133 7.32 5.16 10.02
C VAL A 133 6.74 4.05 10.92
N SER A 134 7.36 2.87 10.96
CA SER A 134 6.95 1.70 11.76
C SER A 134 5.53 1.16 11.48
N ASP A 135 4.93 1.49 10.33
CA ASP A 135 3.68 0.89 9.84
C ASP A 135 3.99 -0.43 9.11
N LEU A 136 4.30 -1.46 9.89
CA LEU A 136 4.70 -2.77 9.38
C LEU A 136 3.57 -3.49 8.63
N ASP A 137 2.31 -3.21 8.94
CA ASP A 137 1.18 -3.81 8.24
C ASP A 137 1.07 -3.26 6.81
N SER A 138 1.20 -1.94 6.64
CA SER A 138 1.25 -1.34 5.31
C SER A 138 2.51 -1.72 4.54
N ALA A 139 3.66 -1.87 5.22
CA ALA A 139 4.89 -2.36 4.61
C ALA A 139 4.71 -3.78 4.06
N ARG A 140 4.09 -4.68 4.84
CA ARG A 140 3.78 -6.06 4.42
C ARG A 140 2.89 -6.07 3.18
N LEU A 141 1.83 -5.26 3.17
CA LEU A 141 0.92 -5.17 2.02
C LEU A 141 1.62 -4.62 0.78
N ALA A 142 2.51 -3.64 0.93
CA ALA A 142 3.29 -3.09 -0.18
C ALA A 142 4.28 -4.13 -0.75
N LEU A 143 4.93 -4.92 0.12
CA LEU A 143 5.79 -6.02 -0.32
C LEU A 143 5.01 -7.18 -0.94
N GLN A 144 3.78 -7.43 -0.49
CA GLN A 144 2.90 -8.39 -1.16
C GLN A 144 2.57 -7.93 -2.59
N LYS A 145 2.27 -6.64 -2.78
CA LYS A 145 2.09 -6.05 -4.11
C LYS A 145 3.36 -6.14 -4.97
N ALA A 146 4.52 -5.88 -4.39
CA ALA A 146 5.80 -6.06 -5.06
C ALA A 146 6.01 -7.52 -5.51
N ALA A 147 5.64 -8.50 -4.68
CA ALA A 147 5.70 -9.91 -5.04
C ALA A 147 4.77 -10.23 -6.22
N GLU A 148 3.52 -9.74 -6.21
CA GLU A 148 2.57 -9.92 -7.32
C GLU A 148 3.12 -9.34 -8.64
N LEU A 149 3.72 -8.15 -8.59
CA LEU A 149 4.34 -7.49 -9.75
C LEU A 149 5.59 -8.24 -10.25
N MET A 150 6.40 -8.75 -9.33
CA MET A 150 7.57 -9.57 -9.67
C MET A 150 7.15 -10.86 -10.38
N GLU A 151 6.08 -11.51 -9.94
CA GLU A 151 5.54 -12.68 -10.66
C GLU A 151 5.02 -12.32 -12.06
N ARG A 152 4.40 -11.13 -12.24
CA ARG A 152 4.06 -10.63 -13.59
C ARG A 152 5.31 -10.42 -14.45
N LEU A 153 6.38 -9.83 -13.91
CA LEU A 153 7.65 -9.65 -14.62
C LEU A 153 8.32 -10.99 -14.98
N LYS A 154 8.12 -12.02 -14.16
CA LYS A 154 8.65 -13.38 -14.39
C LYS A 154 7.94 -14.16 -15.49
N THR A 155 6.76 -13.74 -15.92
CA THR A 155 6.04 -14.38 -17.04
C THR A 155 6.82 -14.31 -18.36
N THR A 156 7.67 -13.28 -18.52
CA THR A 156 8.56 -13.16 -19.68
C THR A 156 9.90 -13.84 -19.37
N PRO A 157 10.33 -14.83 -20.16
CA PRO A 157 11.63 -15.50 -19.97
C PRO A 157 12.79 -14.49 -20.03
N VAL A 158 13.82 -14.67 -19.20
CA VAL A 158 14.97 -13.75 -19.16
C VAL A 158 15.72 -13.73 -20.49
N GLU A 159 15.76 -14.87 -21.17
CA GLU A 159 16.39 -15.08 -22.48
C GLU A 159 15.70 -14.30 -23.59
N SER A 160 14.44 -13.89 -23.38
CA SER A 160 13.66 -13.08 -24.32
C SER A 160 13.75 -11.57 -24.06
N LEU A 161 14.41 -11.17 -22.98
CA LEU A 161 14.63 -9.76 -22.62
C LEU A 161 15.95 -9.26 -23.21
N ASP A 162 16.00 -7.96 -23.52
CA ASP A 162 17.27 -7.29 -23.75
C ASP A 162 18.11 -7.25 -22.45
N SER A 163 19.42 -7.00 -22.58
CA SER A 163 20.34 -6.98 -21.43
C SER A 163 19.99 -5.91 -20.40
N ILE A 164 19.34 -4.83 -20.81
CA ILE A 164 18.95 -3.72 -19.93
C ILE A 164 17.78 -4.15 -19.04
N ARG A 165 16.71 -4.68 -19.62
CA ARG A 165 15.52 -5.17 -18.91
C ARG A 165 15.84 -6.38 -18.04
N ALA A 166 16.73 -7.27 -18.50
CA ALA A 166 17.20 -8.39 -17.69
C ALA A 166 17.93 -7.91 -16.42
N ASN A 167 18.85 -6.94 -16.57
CA ASN A 167 19.55 -6.33 -15.44
C ASN A 167 18.61 -5.58 -14.50
N GLU A 168 17.64 -4.85 -15.04
CA GLU A 168 16.65 -4.12 -14.24
C GLU A 168 15.78 -5.07 -13.41
N ARG A 169 15.31 -6.17 -14.00
CA ARG A 169 14.59 -7.21 -13.27
C ARG A 169 15.43 -7.83 -12.16
N MET A 170 16.70 -8.14 -12.41
CA MET A 170 17.61 -8.68 -11.39
C MET A 170 17.81 -7.68 -10.23
N LYS A 171 17.96 -6.39 -10.54
CA LYS A 171 18.08 -5.33 -9.53
C LYS A 171 16.83 -5.24 -8.66
N LEU A 172 15.64 -5.25 -9.27
CA LEU A 172 14.35 -5.21 -8.55
C LEU A 172 14.15 -6.45 -7.66
N ASP A 173 14.56 -7.63 -8.13
CA ASP A 173 14.48 -8.86 -7.34
C ASP A 173 15.41 -8.80 -6.11
N ALA A 174 16.65 -8.35 -6.30
CA ALA A 174 17.59 -8.15 -5.20
C ALA A 174 17.08 -7.12 -4.17
N GLU A 175 16.54 -6.00 -4.64
CA GLU A 175 15.98 -4.95 -3.75
C GLU A 175 14.75 -5.45 -2.98
N TYR A 176 13.85 -6.17 -3.65
CA TYR A 176 12.71 -6.82 -3.01
C TYR A 176 13.15 -7.80 -1.90
N LEU A 177 14.12 -8.68 -2.20
CA LEU A 177 14.64 -9.64 -1.22
C LEU A 177 15.33 -8.96 -0.03
N ALA A 178 16.09 -7.89 -0.29
CA ALA A 178 16.70 -7.09 0.76
C ALA A 178 15.65 -6.46 1.68
N MET A 179 14.60 -5.85 1.12
CA MET A 179 13.53 -5.24 1.92
C MET A 179 12.68 -6.25 2.68
N ARG A 180 12.39 -7.41 2.07
CA ARG A 180 11.72 -8.50 2.77
C ARG A 180 12.52 -8.97 3.97
N THR A 181 13.84 -9.08 3.84
CA THR A 181 14.76 -9.45 4.93
C THR A 181 14.75 -8.39 6.03
N ALA A 182 14.91 -7.11 5.67
CA ALA A 182 14.87 -6.00 6.62
C ALA A 182 13.52 -5.89 7.37
N MET A 183 12.40 -6.19 6.70
CA MET A 183 11.08 -6.25 7.35
C MET A 183 11.00 -7.37 8.38
N LEU A 184 11.52 -8.57 8.05
CA LEU A 184 11.54 -9.71 8.99
C LEU A 184 12.39 -9.40 10.22
N GLU A 185 13.53 -8.74 10.05
CA GLU A 185 14.36 -8.27 11.18
C GLU A 185 13.62 -7.24 12.03
N SER A 186 12.90 -6.31 11.40
CA SER A 186 12.11 -5.28 12.10
C SER A 186 10.97 -5.89 12.89
N LEU A 187 10.30 -6.91 12.35
CA LEU A 187 9.29 -7.70 13.04
C LEU A 187 9.90 -8.47 14.23
N GLY A 188 11.05 -9.10 14.04
CA GLY A 188 11.77 -9.81 15.10
C GLY A 188 12.13 -8.89 16.27
N LYS A 189 12.64 -7.68 15.99
CA LYS A 189 12.91 -6.65 17.00
C LYS A 189 11.64 -6.22 17.73
N LYS A 190 10.54 -5.97 17.00
CA LYS A 190 9.25 -5.57 17.60
C LYS A 190 8.70 -6.65 18.54
N ILE A 191 8.78 -7.92 18.15
CA ILE A 191 8.35 -9.05 18.99
C ILE A 191 9.23 -9.14 20.24
N GLY A 192 10.55 -9.04 20.10
CA GLY A 192 11.49 -9.05 21.23
C GLY A 192 11.21 -7.94 22.25
N LEU A 193 10.99 -6.72 21.78
CA LEU A 193 10.61 -5.57 22.63
C LEU A 193 9.27 -5.79 23.34
N THR A 194 8.29 -6.36 22.65
CA THR A 194 6.96 -6.64 23.22
C THR A 194 7.04 -7.68 24.34
N LEU A 195 7.83 -8.74 24.13
CA LEU A 195 8.08 -9.75 25.17
C LEU A 195 8.81 -9.16 26.38
N GLN A 196 9.80 -8.30 26.15
CA GLN A 196 10.54 -7.64 27.23
C GLN A 196 9.64 -6.70 28.05
N SER A 197 8.79 -5.91 27.40
CA SER A 197 7.79 -5.05 28.06
C SER A 197 6.81 -5.86 28.91
N THR A 198 6.29 -6.95 28.35
CA THR A 198 5.34 -7.83 29.06
C THR A 198 5.97 -8.49 30.28
N CYS A 199 7.25 -8.88 30.20
CA CYS A 199 7.99 -9.40 31.36
C CYS A 199 8.21 -8.34 32.44
N LEU A 200 8.57 -7.10 32.07
CA LEU A 200 8.74 -5.99 33.00
C LEU A 200 7.43 -5.61 33.70
N GLU A 201 6.30 -5.59 32.99
CA GLU A 201 4.98 -5.36 33.58
C GLU A 201 4.58 -6.44 34.58
N LYS A 202 4.87 -7.71 34.28
CA LYS A 202 4.59 -8.81 35.22
C LYS A 202 5.48 -8.77 36.46
N LEU A 203 6.75 -8.39 36.32
CA LEU A 203 7.68 -8.22 37.44
C LEU A 203 7.24 -7.06 38.35
N THR A 204 6.92 -5.90 37.77
CA THR A 204 6.43 -4.74 38.53
C THR A 204 5.06 -4.98 39.19
N PHE A 205 4.18 -5.77 38.57
CA PHE A 205 2.93 -6.21 39.18
C PHE A 205 3.17 -7.14 40.37
N PHE A 206 4.13 -8.07 40.26
CA PHE A 206 4.49 -8.97 41.35
C PHE A 206 5.08 -8.21 42.54
N ASP A 207 6.01 -7.28 42.30
CA ASP A 207 6.61 -6.44 43.34
C ASP A 207 5.58 -5.56 44.07
N ARG A 208 4.63 -4.94 43.34
CA ARG A 208 3.55 -4.17 43.97
C ARG A 208 2.65 -5.04 44.83
N ARG A 209 2.37 -6.27 44.40
CA ARG A 209 1.52 -7.21 45.14
C ARG A 209 2.22 -7.73 46.40
N LEU A 210 3.54 -7.93 46.33
CA LEU A 210 4.37 -8.30 47.48
C LEU A 210 4.42 -7.17 48.53
N MET A 211 4.61 -5.93 48.08
CA MET A 211 4.61 -4.74 48.94
C MET A 211 3.27 -4.51 49.64
N LEU A 212 2.15 -4.72 48.94
CA LEU A 212 0.81 -4.62 49.53
C LEU A 212 0.49 -5.75 50.52
N ALA A 213 1.08 -6.93 50.33
CA ALA A 213 0.94 -8.04 51.28
C ALA A 213 1.71 -7.78 52.59
N LEU A 214 2.91 -7.20 52.50
CA LEU A 214 3.75 -6.85 53.65
C LEU A 214 3.19 -5.68 54.49
N GLN A 215 2.36 -4.81 53.91
CA GLN A 215 1.71 -3.71 54.64
C GLN A 215 0.44 -4.14 55.40
N ARG A 216 -0.04 -5.37 55.18
CA ARG A 216 -1.25 -5.91 55.82
C ARG A 216 -0.97 -6.95 56.93
N SER A 217 0.31 -7.22 57.18
CA SER A 217 0.83 -8.08 58.24
C SER A 217 1.49 -7.23 59.33
#